data_AF-A0A8T6SH66-F1
#
_entry.id   AF-A0A8T6SH66-F1
#
_cell.length_a   1.000
_cell.length_b   1.000
_cell.length_c   1.000
_cell.angle_alpha   90.00
_cell.angle_beta   90.00
_cell.angle_gamma   90.00
#
_symmetry.space_group_name_H-M   'P 1'
#
loop_
_entity.id
_entity.type
_entity.pdbx_description
1 polymer ?
#
loop_
_entity_poly.entity_id
_entity_poly.type
_entity_poly.pdbx_seq_one_letter_code
_entity_poly.pdbx_strand_id
1 'polypeptide(L)' 'MKSNKLRTVAVIPAYNEESSIAKVILRTRRYVDRVIVCDDGSTDMTF' A
#
# COMPACT_ATOMS: atom_id res chain seq x y z
N MET A 1 -9.11 28.88 8.00
CA MET A 1 -7.73 28.41 8.22
C MET A 1 -7.63 26.98 7.70
N LYS A 2 -6.74 26.68 6.74
CA LYS A 2 -6.54 25.28 6.32
C LYS A 2 -5.78 24.55 7.43
N SER A 3 -6.42 23.56 8.04
CA SER A 3 -5.74 22.63 8.95
C SER A 3 -4.57 22.01 8.18
N ASN A 4 -3.34 22.18 8.68
CA ASN A 4 -2.16 21.59 8.08
C ASN A 4 -2.08 20.12 8.53
N LYS A 5 -3.02 19.30 8.05
CA LYS A 5 -3.05 17.88 8.36
C LYS A 5 -1.80 17.23 7.76
N LEU A 6 -0.96 16.64 8.61
CA LEU A 6 0.16 15.82 8.17
C LEU A 6 -0.38 14.66 7.32
N ARG A 7 0.19 14.47 6.13
CA ARG A 7 -0.16 13.33 5.28
C ARG A 7 0.56 12.08 5.78
N THR A 8 -0.18 11.00 5.98
CA THR A 8 0.39 9.69 6.34
C THR A 8 0.46 8.79 5.13
N VAL A 9 1.56 8.05 5.02
CA VAL A 9 1.83 7.13 3.92
C VAL A 9 2.28 5.80 4.51
N ALA A 10 1.71 4.70 4.02
CA ALA A 10 2.25 3.36 4.26
C ALA A 10 2.97 2.87 3.01
N VAL A 11 4.16 2.30 3.21
CA VAL A 11 4.92 1.61 2.16
C VAL A 11 4.84 0.12 2.44
N ILE A 12 4.43 -0.66 1.45
CA ILE A 12 4.28 -2.12 1.55
C ILE A 12 5.25 -2.75 0.53
N PRO A 13 6.32 -3.43 0.96
CA PRO A 13 7.08 -4.28 0.07
C PRO A 13 6.23 -5.51 -0.32
N ALA A 14 6.31 -5.94 -1.57
CA ALA A 14 5.59 -7.11 -2.06
C ALA A 14 6.47 -7.92 -3.02
N TYR A 15 6.44 -9.24 -2.90
CA TYR A 15 7.10 -10.19 -3.79
C TYR A 15 6.27 -11.47 -3.86
N ASN A 16 5.68 -11.76 -5.02
CA ASN A 16 4.81 -12.92 -5.24
C ASN A 16 3.59 -13.02 -4.28
N GLU A 17 2.87 -11.91 -4.11
CA GLU A 17 1.75 -11.73 -3.19
C GLU A 17 0.39 -11.55 -3.90
N GLU A 18 0.21 -12.05 -5.14
CA GLU A 18 -1.02 -11.86 -5.94
C GLU A 18 -2.32 -12.20 -5.18
N SER A 19 -2.26 -13.21 -4.30
CA SER A 19 -3.42 -13.68 -3.54
C SER A 19 -3.78 -12.79 -2.34
N SER A 20 -2.85 -11.96 -1.86
CA SER A 20 -2.95 -11.28 -0.57
C SER A 20 -2.90 -9.75 -0.68
N ILE A 21 -2.18 -9.22 -1.68
CA ILE A 21 -1.80 -7.80 -1.77
C ILE A 21 -3.02 -6.87 -1.78
N ALA A 22 -4.07 -7.21 -2.53
CA ALA A 22 -5.30 -6.43 -2.60
C ALA A 22 -5.97 -6.27 -1.22
N LYS A 23 -6.01 -7.35 -0.44
CA LYS A 23 -6.61 -7.34 0.92
C LYS A 23 -5.78 -6.51 1.89
N VAL A 24 -4.45 -6.56 1.77
CA VAL A 24 -3.54 -5.72 2.57
C VAL A 24 -3.75 -4.24 2.23
N ILE A 25 -3.75 -3.87 0.95
CA ILE A 25 -3.99 -2.47 0.51
C ILE A 25 -5.33 -1.96 1.07
N LEU A 26 -6.42 -2.72 0.93
CA LEU A 26 -7.76 -2.32 1.38
C LEU A 26 -7.82 -2.11 2.90
N ARG A 27 -7.11 -2.93 3.68
CA ARG A 27 -7.05 -2.79 5.14
C ARG A 27 -6.17 -1.60 5.54
N THR A 28 -5.02 -1.42 4.92
CA THR A 28 -4.06 -0.34 5.22
C THR A 28 -4.64 1.04 4.93
N ARG A 29 -5.42 1.20 3.85
CA ARG A 29 -6.09 2.47 3.50
C ARG A 29 -7.06 3.00 4.57
N ARG A 30 -7.40 2.22 5.59
CA ARG A 30 -8.19 2.69 6.73
C ARG A 30 -7.38 3.55 7.71
N TYR A 31 -6.04 3.49 7.64
CA TYR A 31 -5.14 4.10 8.61
C TYR A 31 -4.26 5.21 8.02
N VAL A 32 -4.08 5.23 6.69
CA VAL A 32 -3.19 6.19 6.01
C VAL A 32 -3.87 6.89 4.85
N ASP A 33 -3.41 8.10 4.52
CA ASP A 33 -3.95 8.85 3.38
C ASP A 33 -3.52 8.23 2.03
N ARG A 34 -2.34 7.58 1.98
CA ARG A 34 -1.83 6.90 0.77
C ARG A 34 -1.14 5.59 1.09
N VAL A 35 -1.22 4.66 0.15
CA VAL A 35 -0.47 3.40 0.13
C VAL A 35 0.43 3.38 -1.10
N ILE A 36 1.69 3.01 -0.92
CA ILE A 36 2.65 2.74 -1.98
C ILE A 36 3.04 1.28 -1.85
N VAL A 37 2.84 0.50 -2.92
CA VAL A 37 3.35 -0.87 -3.01
C VAL A 37 4.69 -0.81 -3.74
N CYS A 38 5.71 -1.41 -3.14
CA CYS A 38 7.02 -1.58 -3.74
C CYS A 38 7.14 -3.06 -4.15
N ASP A 39 6.82 -3.34 -5.41
CA ASP A 39 7.04 -4.65 -6.00
C ASP A 39 8.54 -4.86 -6.24
N ASP A 40 9.11 -5.92 -5.66
CA ASP A 40 10.53 -6.27 -5.70
C ASP A 40 10.83 -7.35 -6.76
N GLY A 41 10.25 -7.21 -7.95
CA GLY A 41 10.51 -8.11 -9.09
C GLY A 41 9.69 -9.38 -9.07
N SER A 42 8.42 -9.29 -8.67
CA SER A 42 7.49 -10.43 -8.66
C SER A 42 7.37 -11.09 -10.04
N THR A 43 7.20 -12.40 -10.03
CA THR A 43 6.96 -13.23 -11.22
C THR A 43 5.48 -13.57 -11.42
N ASP A 44 4.62 -13.15 -10.49
CA ASP A 44 3.18 -13.34 -10.51
C ASP A 44 2.44 -12.01 -10.75
N MET A 45 1.11 -12.00 -10.54
CA MET A 45 0.27 -10.81 -10.71
C MET A 45 0.17 -9.95 -9.44
N THR A 46 1.29 -9.72 -8.76
CA THR A 46 1.35 -8.81 -7.58
C THR A 46 1.04 -7.35 -7.93
N PHE A 47 1.29 -6.93 -9.18
CA PHE A 47 1.21 -5.54 -9.66
C PHE A 47 -0.20 -5.03 -10.00
#